data_AF-A0A7Y3DEB7-F1
#
_entry.id   AF-A0A7Y3DEB7-F1
#
_cell.length_a   1.000
_cell.length_b   1.000
_cell.length_c   1.000
_cell.angle_alpha   90.00
_cell.angle_beta   90.00
_cell.angle_gamma   90.00
#
_symmetry.space_group_name_H-M   'P 1'
#
loop_
_entity.id
_entity.type
_entity.pdbx_description
1 polymer ?
#
loop_
_entity_poly.entity_id
_entity_poly.type
_entity_poly.pdbx_seq_one_letter_code
_entity_poly.pdbx_strand_id
1 'polypeptide(L)'
;MRFEVASAFVLGAALPILETVRRGLGFENVTTVVEDYLAGALLLTAGWASLRRLRAAPIFLVIAWAMLAGGLFPSFFGHLEAILRNEVSGSREVTIVAVKAVLYAICLASLLKASKAAADGRGTHD
;
A
#
# COMPACT_ATOMS: atom_id res chain seq x y z
N MET A 1 -1.29 13.57 8.82
CA MET A 1 -2.00 13.95 7.58
C MET A 1 -1.12 14.36 6.39
N ARG A 2 -0.32 15.44 6.39
CA ARG A 2 0.43 15.83 5.15
C ARG A 2 1.28 14.70 4.56
N PHE A 3 1.95 13.92 5.42
CA PHE A 3 2.74 12.77 5.00
C PHE A 3 1.87 11.62 4.46
N GLU A 4 0.78 11.23 5.13
CA GLU A 4 -0.12 10.14 4.65
C GLU A 4 -0.78 10.49 3.33
N VAL A 5 -1.16 11.75 3.13
CA VAL A 5 -1.79 12.21 1.89
C VAL A 5 -0.77 12.22 0.75
N ALA A 6 0.44 12.71 1.01
CA ALA A 6 1.51 12.68 0.02
C ALA A 6 1.91 11.25 -0.34
N SER A 7 2.08 10.36 0.65
CA SER A 7 2.40 8.96 0.40
C SER A 7 1.26 8.23 -0.30
N ALA A 8 -0.01 8.57 -0.04
CA ALA A 8 -1.15 7.99 -0.74
C ALA A 8 -1.15 8.37 -2.23
N PHE A 9 -0.84 9.62 -2.60
CA PHE A 9 -0.70 9.99 -4.01
C PHE A 9 0.50 9.31 -4.67
N VAL A 10 1.65 9.31 -4.00
CA VAL A 10 2.87 8.71 -4.54
C VAL A 10 2.71 7.21 -4.73
N LEU A 11 2.27 6.47 -3.72
CA LEU A 11 2.06 5.02 -3.82
C LEU A 11 0.85 4.68 -4.69
N GLY A 12 -0.21 5.50 -4.65
CA GLY A 12 -1.39 5.32 -5.48
C GLY A 12 -1.10 5.39 -6.99
N ALA A 13 -0.16 6.24 -7.40
CA ALA A 13 0.33 6.29 -8.77
C ALA A 13 1.45 5.28 -9.05
N ALA A 14 2.37 5.09 -8.10
CA ALA A 14 3.53 4.23 -8.28
C ALA A 14 3.15 2.75 -8.42
N LEU A 15 2.16 2.25 -7.68
CA LEU A 15 1.75 0.84 -7.72
C LEU A 15 1.27 0.39 -9.11
N PRO A 16 0.29 1.06 -9.77
CA PRO A 16 -0.11 0.73 -11.14
C PRO A 16 1.04 0.84 -12.14
N ILE A 17 1.89 1.86 -12.01
CA ILE A 17 3.02 2.08 -12.92
C ILE A 17 4.07 0.97 -12.77
N LEU A 18 4.47 0.65 -11.54
CA LEU A 18 5.42 -0.43 -11.27
C LEU A 18 4.89 -1.77 -11.75
N GLU A 19 3.61 -2.06 -11.52
CA GLU A 19 3.01 -3.31 -11.96
C GLU A 19 2.96 -3.42 -13.50
N THR A 20 2.61 -2.31 -14.17
CA THR A 20 2.60 -2.23 -15.64
C THR A 20 4.00 -2.38 -16.23
N VAL A 21 5.01 -1.77 -15.62
CA VAL A 21 6.41 -1.91 -16.06
C VAL A 21 6.95 -3.32 -15.79
N ARG A 22 6.56 -3.94 -14.67
CA ARG A 22 7.03 -5.28 -14.27
C ARG A 22 6.46 -6.39 -15.16
N ARG A 23 5.21 -6.28 -15.57
CA ARG A 23 4.51 -7.32 -16.35
C ARG A 23 4.36 -7.01 -17.85
N GLY A 24 4.60 -5.77 -18.27
CA GLY A 24 4.20 -5.32 -19.61
C GLY A 24 2.67 -5.34 -19.76
N LEU A 25 2.17 -5.62 -20.97
CA LEU A 25 0.73 -5.75 -21.25
C LEU A 25 0.19 -7.18 -21.04
N GLY A 26 0.94 -8.06 -20.37
CA GLY A 26 0.56 -9.45 -20.13
C GLY A 26 -0.36 -9.61 -18.91
N PHE A 27 -1.54 -10.20 -19.11
CA PHE A 27 -2.58 -10.39 -18.09
C PHE A 27 -2.63 -11.81 -17.49
N GLU A 28 -1.49 -12.50 -17.36
CA GLU A 28 -1.47 -13.91 -16.95
C GLU A 28 -1.93 -14.14 -15.49
N ASN A 29 -1.88 -13.11 -14.63
CA ASN A 29 -2.40 -13.13 -13.27
C ASN A 29 -3.27 -11.90 -12.99
N VAL A 30 -4.49 -11.92 -13.55
CA VAL A 30 -5.48 -10.84 -13.47
C VAL A 30 -5.74 -10.40 -12.02
N THR A 31 -5.82 -11.34 -11.08
CA THR A 31 -6.15 -11.06 -9.67
C THR A 31 -5.17 -10.08 -9.03
N THR A 32 -3.86 -10.32 -9.17
CA THR A 32 -2.84 -9.43 -8.60
C THR A 32 -2.77 -8.07 -9.29
N VAL A 33 -3.07 -8.00 -10.60
CA VAL A 33 -3.18 -6.71 -11.31
C VAL A 33 -4.37 -5.92 -10.76
N VAL A 34 -5.51 -6.59 -10.57
CA VAL A 34 -6.72 -5.97 -10.01
C VAL A 34 -6.46 -5.47 -8.59
N GLU A 35 -5.76 -6.24 -7.76
CA GLU A 35 -5.40 -5.83 -6.40
C GLU A 35 -4.53 -4.56 -6.38
N ASP A 36 -3.49 -4.49 -7.21
CA ASP A 36 -2.59 -3.33 -7.28
C ASP A 36 -3.30 -2.08 -7.82
N TYR A 37 -4.12 -2.22 -8.85
CA TYR A 37 -4.91 -1.12 -9.42
C TYR A 37 -6.01 -0.65 -8.47
N LEU A 38 -6.67 -1.58 -7.78
CA LEU A 38 -7.71 -1.25 -6.79
C LEU A 38 -7.09 -0.55 -5.57
N ALA A 39 -5.96 -1.04 -5.06
CA ALA A 39 -5.21 -0.39 -4.00
C ALA A 39 -4.75 1.02 -4.43
N GLY A 40 -4.25 1.16 -5.66
CA GLY A 40 -3.87 2.44 -6.24
C GLY A 40 -5.04 3.43 -6.32
N ALA A 41 -6.17 2.99 -6.86
CA ALA A 41 -7.39 3.80 -6.97
C ALA A 41 -7.93 4.23 -5.60
N LEU A 42 -7.92 3.33 -4.61
CA LEU A 42 -8.34 3.63 -3.24
C LEU A 42 -7.43 4.67 -2.59
N LEU A 43 -6.10 4.56 -2.77
CA LEU A 43 -5.15 5.54 -2.24
C LEU A 43 -5.31 6.92 -2.89
N LEU A 44 -5.50 6.98 -4.21
CA LEU A 44 -5.77 8.25 -4.91
C LEU A 44 -7.09 8.88 -4.44
N THR A 45 -8.13 8.07 -4.27
CA THR A 45 -9.44 8.53 -3.78
C THR A 45 -9.34 9.04 -2.34
N ALA A 46 -8.62 8.34 -1.47
CA ALA A 46 -8.39 8.75 -0.09
C ALA A 46 -7.54 10.04 0.01
N GLY A 47 -6.52 10.17 -0.85
CA GLY A 47 -5.73 11.39 -0.99
C GLY A 47 -6.58 12.58 -1.44
N TRP A 48 -7.44 12.37 -2.45
CA TRP A 48 -8.37 13.39 -2.93
C TRP A 48 -9.39 13.82 -1.87
N ALA A 49 -9.99 12.86 -1.16
CA ALA A 49 -10.92 13.13 -0.06
C ALA A 49 -10.26 13.97 1.05
N SER A 50 -8.98 13.71 1.31
CA SER A 50 -8.16 14.46 2.26
C SER A 50 -7.86 15.89 1.78
N LEU A 51 -7.57 16.10 0.49
CA LEU A 51 -7.41 17.43 -0.09
C LEU A 51 -8.69 18.26 -0.01
N ARG A 52 -9.84 17.62 -0.21
CA ARG A 52 -11.17 18.23 -0.06
C ARG A 52 -11.60 18.43 1.39
N ARG A 53 -10.78 18.03 2.37
CA ARG A 53 -11.06 18.09 3.81
C ARG A 53 -12.40 17.45 4.19
N LEU A 54 -12.75 16.35 3.52
CA LEU A 54 -13.97 15.62 3.83
C LEU A 54 -13.85 15.02 5.23
N ARG A 55 -14.94 15.05 6.01
CA ARG A 55 -14.97 14.46 7.37
C ARG A 55 -14.61 12.96 7.37
N ALA A 56 -14.97 12.25 6.30
CA ALA A 56 -14.68 10.83 6.13
C ALA A 56 -13.25 10.52 5.63
N ALA A 57 -12.42 11.54 5.34
CA ALA A 57 -11.08 11.35 4.78
C ALA A 57 -10.15 10.42 5.59
N PRO A 58 -10.11 10.48 6.94
CA PRO A 58 -9.32 9.53 7.73
C PRO A 58 -9.76 8.08 7.52
N ILE A 59 -11.07 7.84 7.39
CA ILE A 59 -11.62 6.49 7.20
C ILE A 59 -11.22 5.95 5.82
N PHE A 60 -11.31 6.77 4.78
CA PHE A 60 -10.85 6.38 3.43
C PHE A 60 -9.35 6.04 3.42
N LEU A 61 -8.52 6.80 4.13
CA LEU A 61 -7.10 6.49 4.27
C LEU A 61 -6.89 5.15 4.97
N VAL A 62 -7.61 4.87 6.07
CA VAL A 62 -7.52 3.57 6.76
C VAL A 62 -7.86 2.41 5.82
N ILE A 63 -8.97 2.50 5.08
CA ILE A 63 -9.40 1.46 4.15
C ILE A 63 -8.34 1.23 3.07
N ALA A 64 -7.84 2.31 2.46
CA ALA A 64 -6.84 2.22 1.40
C ALA A 64 -5.52 1.60 1.89
N TRP A 65 -5.02 2.04 3.05
CA TRP A 65 -3.79 1.49 3.62
C TRP A 65 -3.95 0.05 4.14
N ALA A 66 -5.13 -0.32 4.66
CA ALA A 66 -5.41 -1.68 5.09
C ALA A 66 -5.46 -2.65 3.90
N MET A 67 -6.10 -2.24 2.79
CA MET A 67 -6.13 -3.02 1.55
C MET A 67 -4.70 -3.24 1.02
N LEU A 68 -3.89 -2.18 0.95
CA LEU A 68 -2.51 -2.29 0.49
C LEU A 68 -1.66 -3.18 1.43
N ALA A 69 -1.83 -3.05 2.75
CA ALA A 69 -1.12 -3.88 3.71
C ALA A 69 -1.48 -5.37 3.54
N GLY A 70 -2.77 -5.67 3.35
CA GLY A 70 -3.26 -7.02 3.08
C GLY A 70 -2.64 -7.64 1.83
N GLY A 71 -2.56 -6.88 0.73
CA GLY A 71 -1.96 -7.35 -0.53
C GLY A 71 -0.43 -7.51 -0.46
N LEU A 72 0.27 -6.62 0.25
CA LEU A 72 1.73 -6.71 0.41
C LEU A 72 2.16 -7.87 1.33
N PHE A 73 1.33 -8.26 2.30
CA PHE A 73 1.65 -9.30 3.29
C PHE A 73 2.10 -10.63 2.65
N PRO A 74 1.29 -11.33 1.82
CA PRO A 74 1.68 -12.61 1.24
C PRO A 74 2.87 -12.47 0.29
N SER A 75 2.96 -11.36 -0.45
CA SER A 75 4.05 -11.11 -1.40
C SER A 75 5.41 -10.88 -0.72
N PHE A 76 5.42 -10.19 0.42
CA PHE A 76 6.63 -9.95 1.20
C PHE A 76 7.07 -11.19 1.98
N PHE A 77 6.17 -11.76 2.79
CA PHE A 77 6.51 -12.89 3.64
C PHE A 77 6.81 -14.15 2.84
N GLY A 78 6.13 -14.37 1.69
CA GLY A 78 6.45 -15.49 0.80
C GLY A 78 7.87 -15.41 0.23
N HIS A 79 8.31 -14.24 -0.23
CA HIS A 79 9.70 -14.09 -0.69
C HIS A 79 10.71 -14.17 0.46
N LEU A 80 10.40 -13.58 1.62
CA LEU A 80 11.28 -13.64 2.79
C LEU A 80 11.48 -15.09 3.24
N GLU A 81 10.41 -15.87 3.29
CA GLU A 81 10.46 -17.29 3.63
C GLU A 81 11.28 -18.08 2.61
N ALA A 82 11.11 -17.83 1.31
CA ALA A 82 11.86 -18.52 0.27
C ALA A 82 13.37 -18.22 0.34
N ILE A 83 13.77 -16.99 0.72
CA ILE A 83 15.18 -16.65 1.01
C ILE A 83 15.67 -17.41 2.25
N LEU A 84 14.89 -17.42 3.35
CA LEU A 84 15.27 -18.10 4.59
C LEU A 84 15.40 -19.62 4.41
N ARG A 85 14.61 -20.21 3.51
CA ARG A 85 14.67 -21.62 3.12
C ARG A 85 15.79 -21.94 2.12
N ASN A 86 16.57 -20.94 1.67
CA ASN A 86 17.55 -21.05 0.58
C ASN A 86 16.96 -21.56 -0.74
N GLU A 87 15.66 -21.41 -0.97
CA GLU A 87 15.00 -21.79 -2.23
C GLU A 87 15.32 -20.79 -3.34
N VAL A 88 15.59 -19.54 -2.97
CA VAL A 88 16.00 -18.47 -3.88
C VAL A 88 17.18 -17.73 -3.26
N SER A 89 18.23 -17.50 -4.06
CA SER A 89 19.45 -16.83 -3.60
C SER A 89 20.00 -15.89 -4.65
N GLY A 90 20.71 -14.84 -4.21
CA GLY A 90 21.30 -13.83 -5.07
C GLY A 90 21.00 -12.40 -4.63
N SER A 91 21.88 -11.47 -5.00
CA SER A 91 21.77 -10.05 -4.63
C SER A 91 20.48 -9.39 -5.14
N ARG A 92 19.97 -9.84 -6.30
CA ARG A 92 18.72 -9.36 -6.88
C ARG A 92 17.51 -9.67 -5.99
N GLU A 93 17.40 -10.91 -5.51
CA GLU A 93 16.26 -11.34 -4.69
C GLU A 93 16.27 -10.68 -3.31
N VAL A 94 17.45 -10.55 -2.70
CA VAL A 94 17.65 -9.79 -1.46
C VAL A 94 17.22 -8.33 -1.66
N THR A 95 17.56 -7.73 -2.80
CA THR A 95 17.15 -6.36 -3.13
C THR A 95 15.63 -6.24 -3.27
N ILE A 96 14.98 -7.19 -3.94
CA ILE A 96 13.51 -7.21 -4.09
C ILE A 96 12.83 -7.29 -2.72
N VAL A 97 13.30 -8.18 -1.84
CA VAL A 97 12.75 -8.30 -0.48
C VAL A 97 12.99 -7.05 0.35
N ALA A 98 14.17 -6.43 0.25
CA ALA A 98 14.46 -5.17 0.94
C ALA A 98 13.53 -4.04 0.49
N VAL A 99 13.30 -3.89 -0.81
CA VAL A 99 12.36 -2.90 -1.35
C VAL A 99 10.94 -3.17 -0.85
N LYS A 100 10.47 -4.42 -0.89
CA LYS A 100 9.16 -4.80 -0.36
C LYS A 100 9.03 -4.51 1.14
N ALA A 101 10.09 -4.78 1.92
CA ALA A 101 10.11 -4.48 3.36
C ALA A 101 9.92 -2.99 3.63
N VAL A 102 10.62 -2.12 2.89
CA VAL A 102 10.50 -0.67 3.02
C VAL A 102 9.09 -0.20 2.65
N LEU A 103 8.54 -0.68 1.53
CA LEU A 103 7.17 -0.35 1.12
C LEU A 103 6.15 -0.78 2.17
N TYR A 104 6.30 -1.99 2.72
CA TYR A 104 5.41 -2.51 3.74
C TYR A 104 5.51 -1.71 5.04
N ALA A 105 6.71 -1.30 5.46
CA ALA A 105 6.91 -0.44 6.62
C ALA A 105 6.26 0.94 6.46
N ILE A 106 6.37 1.56 5.27
CA ILE A 106 5.68 2.83 4.96
C ILE A 106 4.16 2.65 5.01
N CYS A 107 3.65 1.54 4.48
CA CYS A 107 2.24 1.18 4.49
C CYS A 107 1.72 1.06 5.92
N LEU A 108 2.40 0.29 6.78
CA LEU A 108 2.03 0.11 8.19
C LEU A 108 2.10 1.43 8.97
N ALA A 109 3.15 2.22 8.79
CA ALA A 109 3.27 3.52 9.45
C ALA A 109 2.15 4.48 9.04
N SER A 110 1.75 4.47 7.77
CA SER A 110 0.66 5.30 7.26
C SER A 110 -0.70 4.82 7.74
N LEU A 111 -0.91 3.50 7.79
CA LEU A 111 -2.12 2.89 8.36
C LEU A 111 -2.30 3.27 9.83
N LEU A 112 -1.26 3.11 10.65
CA LEU A 112 -1.32 3.44 12.07
C LEU A 112 -1.67 4.92 12.31
N LYS A 113 -1.06 5.82 11.53
CA LYS A 113 -1.36 7.25 11.61
C LYS A 113 -2.78 7.57 11.16
N ALA A 114 -3.25 6.96 10.07
CA ALA A 114 -4.62 7.14 9.58
C ALA A 114 -5.65 6.62 10.59
N SER A 115 -5.39 5.45 11.21
CA SER A 115 -6.25 4.86 12.24
C SER A 115 -6.34 5.75 13.48
N LYS A 116 -5.21 6.31 13.92
CA LYS A 116 -5.20 7.27 15.03
C LYS A 116 -6.02 8.52 14.70
N ALA A 117 -5.81 9.11 13.52
CA ALA A 117 -6.58 10.28 13.09
C ALA A 117 -8.08 10.00 12.95
N ALA A 118 -8.46 8.79 12.54
CA ALA A 118 -9.85 8.37 12.45
C ALA A 118 -10.49 8.16 13.84
N ALA A 119 -9.73 7.68 14.82
CA ALA A 119 -10.19 7.53 16.20
C ALA A 119 -10.35 8.90 16.89
N ASP A 120 -9.36 9.78 16.75
CA ASP A 120 -9.39 11.12 17.35
C ASP A 120 -10.57 11.97 16.81
N GLY A 121 -10.89 11.83 15.51
CA GLY A 121 -12.02 12.52 14.90
C GLY A 121 -13.41 12.00 15.28
N ARG A 122 -13.51 10.83 15.94
CA ARG A 122 -14.77 10.30 16.47
C ARG A 122 -15.07 10.76 17.89
N GLY A 123 -14.06 11.11 18.69
CA GLY A 123 -14.21 11.53 20.09
C GLY A 123 -14.76 12.94 20.30
N THR A 124 -15.06 13.69 19.24
CA THR A 124 -15.65 15.05 19.32
C THR A 124 -17.19 15.06 19.15
N HIS A 125 -17.83 13.88 19.16
CA HIS A 125 -19.26 13.71 18.94
C HIS A 125 -20.02 13.03 20.09
N ASP A 126 -19.35 12.80 21.22
CA ASP A 126 -19.94 12.35 22.49
C ASP A 126 -20.02 13.51 23.49
#